data_AF-A0A7J3AP66-F1
#
_entry.id   AF-A0A7J3AP66-F1
#
_cell.length_a   1.000
_cell.length_b   1.000
_cell.length_c   1.000
_cell.angle_alpha   90.00
_cell.angle_beta   90.00
_cell.angle_gamma   90.00
#
_symmetry.space_group_name_H-M   'P 1'
#
loop_
_entity.id
_entity.type
_entity.pdbx_description
1 polymer ?
#
loop_
_entity_poly.entity_id
_entity_poly.type
_entity_poly.pdbx_seq_one_letter_code
_entity_poly.pdbx_strand_id
1 'polypeptide(L)'
;MINSDGESPREIVERLSPLGGVPIVGEYDVEIPLLETERLFPKLEAIHKALKGSGAFYSVYTGVDTGESEKQGISDEQRLTEIRKKIYAAKLARWRELGVDTKPLEELLETDLEKFREVSKTYLKEHLDKAQVVRDVHQSLRLNDEAVYAAIDDLGVTLENICKLTSLSEHEVILSLARLISAGKVTRVPKEDKEVYVRVRRVRTLKGEGESVPAESLEEAMSRVREAIHPNGSTFRQICRVSRLPEGQAMNALSELLRTNELKSIRKGKNTLYVFTQKKSSA
;
A
#
# COMPACT_ATOMS: atom_id res chain seq x y z
N MET A 1 -0.50 2.60 3.42
CA MET A 1 -0.23 3.37 2.20
C MET A 1 1.16 3.95 2.38
N ILE A 2 2.13 3.53 1.56
CA ILE A 2 3.51 4.00 1.61
C ILE A 2 3.60 5.05 0.49
N ASN A 3 3.45 6.33 0.82
CA ASN A 3 3.68 7.41 -0.15
C ASN A 3 5.19 7.64 -0.23
N SER A 4 5.75 7.34 -1.39
CA SER A 4 7.10 7.70 -1.80
C SER A 4 7.11 9.12 -2.41
N ASP A 5 6.58 10.09 -1.67
CA ASP A 5 6.61 11.53 -2.05
C ASP A 5 7.81 12.24 -1.40
N GLY A 6 8.92 11.53 -1.18
CA GLY A 6 10.17 12.14 -0.70
C GLY A 6 10.99 12.61 -1.88
N GLU A 7 11.38 13.89 -1.89
CA GLU A 7 12.31 14.45 -2.87
C GLU A 7 13.61 13.64 -2.93
N SER A 8 14.18 13.55 -4.13
CA SER A 8 15.42 12.81 -4.30
C SER A 8 16.57 13.51 -3.57
N PRO A 9 17.52 12.77 -2.98
CA PRO A 9 18.64 13.39 -2.26
C PRO A 9 19.46 14.39 -3.08
N ARG A 10 19.50 14.23 -4.42
CA ARG A 10 20.15 15.18 -5.32
C ARG A 10 19.44 16.54 -5.36
N GLU A 11 18.12 16.55 -5.38
CA GLU A 11 17.31 17.77 -5.36
C GLU A 11 17.45 18.52 -4.02
N ILE A 12 17.62 17.77 -2.92
CA ILE A 12 17.89 18.34 -1.59
C ILE A 12 19.28 18.99 -1.56
N VAL A 13 20.31 18.34 -2.12
CA VAL A 13 21.67 18.89 -2.22
C VAL A 13 21.69 20.16 -3.07
N GLU A 14 21.04 20.16 -4.24
CA GLU A 14 20.95 21.34 -5.11
C GLU A 14 20.25 22.51 -4.42
N ARG A 15 19.23 22.24 -3.59
CA ARG A 15 18.50 23.28 -2.85
C ARG A 15 19.28 23.83 -1.65
N LEU A 16 20.12 23.02 -1.03
CA LEU A 16 20.97 23.43 0.10
C LEU A 16 22.31 24.05 -0.34
N SER A 17 22.75 23.82 -1.58
CA SER A 17 23.94 24.44 -2.17
C SER A 17 23.97 25.98 -2.06
N PRO A 18 22.90 26.76 -2.35
CA PRO A 18 22.91 28.21 -2.19
C PRO A 18 22.98 28.67 -0.73
N LEU A 19 22.73 27.80 0.24
CA LEU A 19 22.86 28.08 1.68
C LEU A 19 24.25 27.74 2.23
N GLY A 20 25.19 27.37 1.36
CA GLY A 20 26.53 26.93 1.74
C GLY A 20 26.61 25.45 2.11
N GLY A 21 25.61 24.65 1.71
CA GLY A 21 25.59 23.21 1.93
C GLY A 21 26.68 22.49 1.15
N VAL A 22 27.58 21.83 1.86
CA VAL A 22 28.61 20.95 1.28
C VAL A 22 28.11 19.51 1.37
N PRO A 23 27.90 18.81 0.25
CA PRO A 23 27.53 17.40 0.28
C PRO A 23 28.70 16.58 0.80
N ILE A 24 28.43 15.71 1.78
CA ILE A 24 29.44 14.76 2.26
C ILE A 24 29.63 13.70 1.17
N VAL A 25 30.85 13.62 0.63
CA VAL A 25 31.18 12.70 -0.47
C VAL A 25 30.91 11.25 -0.04
N GLY A 26 29.94 10.61 -0.70
CA GLY A 26 29.55 9.22 -0.45
C GLY A 26 28.38 9.04 0.53
N GLU A 27 27.78 10.12 1.03
CA GLU A 27 26.57 10.12 1.87
C GLU A 27 25.47 10.97 1.22
N TYR A 28 24.22 10.83 1.70
CA TYR A 28 23.08 11.67 1.28
C TYR A 28 22.89 12.87 2.22
N ASP A 29 23.96 13.24 2.93
CA ASP A 29 23.97 14.24 3.99
C ASP A 29 24.67 15.52 3.51
N VAL A 30 24.21 16.67 4.01
CA VAL A 30 24.71 18.00 3.65
C VAL A 30 25.07 18.77 4.91
N GLU A 31 26.31 19.24 4.98
CA GLU A 31 26.78 20.09 6.08
C GLU A 31 26.69 21.55 5.69
N ILE A 32 26.09 22.38 6.54
CA ILE A 32 26.02 23.83 6.35
C ILE A 32 26.85 24.48 7.45
N PRO A 33 28.07 24.98 7.16
CA PRO A 33 28.88 25.67 8.15
C PRO A 33 28.23 26.99 8.54
N LEU A 34 28.23 27.30 9.84
CA LEU A 34 27.87 28.62 10.36
C LEU A 34 29.16 29.44 10.47
N LEU A 35 29.25 30.55 9.73
CA LEU A 35 30.39 31.46 9.83
C LEU A 35 30.26 32.30 11.11
N GLU A 36 31.39 32.74 11.68
CA GLU A 36 31.42 33.54 12.92
C GLU A 36 30.65 34.87 12.84
N THR A 37 30.41 35.37 11.63
CA THR A 37 29.65 36.61 11.35
C THR A 37 28.14 36.39 11.19
N GLU A 38 27.68 35.14 11.15
CA GLU A 38 26.29 34.79 10.86
C GLU A 38 25.53 34.41 12.13
N ARG A 39 24.26 34.85 12.21
CA ARG A 39 23.38 34.47 13.32
C ARG A 39 22.76 33.09 13.05
N LEU A 40 22.77 32.24 14.08
CA LEU A 40 22.23 30.87 14.04
C LEU A 40 20.75 30.82 13.61
N PHE A 41 19.87 31.57 14.27
CA PHE A 41 18.42 31.49 14.06
C PHE A 41 17.98 31.87 12.63
N PRO A 42 18.46 32.98 12.02
CA PRO A 42 18.16 33.29 10.62
C PRO A 42 18.60 32.19 9.64
N LYS A 43 19.74 31.55 9.91
CA LYS A 43 20.26 30.49 9.04
C LYS A 43 19.47 29.19 9.19
N LEU A 44 19.04 28.85 10.42
CA LEU A 44 18.12 27.74 10.67
C LEU A 44 16.74 27.95 10.04
N GLU A 45 16.20 29.17 10.11
CA GLU A 45 14.94 29.49 9.42
C GLU A 45 15.07 29.37 7.90
N ALA A 46 16.20 29.77 7.33
CA ALA A 46 16.46 29.60 5.90
C ALA A 46 16.52 28.12 5.50
N ILE A 47 17.21 27.29 6.30
CA ILE A 47 17.28 25.83 6.12
C ILE A 47 15.89 25.20 6.27
N HIS A 48 15.14 25.58 7.31
CA HIS A 48 13.79 25.07 7.55
C HIS A 48 12.83 25.43 6.42
N LYS A 49 12.90 26.67 5.89
CA LYS A 49 12.12 27.09 4.71
C LYS A 49 12.51 26.29 3.47
N ALA A 50 13.80 26.04 3.27
CA ALA A 50 14.29 25.26 2.13
C ALA A 50 13.89 23.77 2.19
N LEU A 51 13.78 23.21 3.40
CA LEU A 51 13.43 21.80 3.65
C LEU A 51 11.93 21.58 3.93
N LYS A 52 11.11 22.63 3.85
CA LYS A 52 9.67 22.52 4.13
C LYS A 52 8.98 21.68 3.05
N GLY A 53 8.52 20.49 3.43
CA GLY A 53 7.80 19.56 2.54
C GLY A 53 8.66 18.44 1.96
N SER A 54 9.98 18.44 2.18
CA SER A 54 10.91 17.43 1.63
C SER A 54 11.04 16.18 2.51
N GLY A 55 10.46 16.17 3.71
CA GLY A 55 10.59 15.07 4.68
C GLY A 55 12.00 14.88 5.25
N ALA A 56 12.91 15.83 4.98
CA ALA A 56 14.29 15.80 5.47
C ALA A 56 14.37 16.18 6.96
N PHE A 57 15.23 15.48 7.69
CA PHE A 57 15.54 15.78 9.09
C PHE A 57 16.89 16.50 9.15
N TYR A 58 16.98 17.54 9.98
CA TYR A 58 18.23 18.24 10.26
C TYR A 58 18.47 18.31 11.77
N SER A 59 19.73 18.20 12.17
CA SER A 59 20.17 18.38 13.56
C SER A 59 21.15 19.54 13.65
N VAL A 60 20.98 20.41 14.64
CA VAL A 60 21.85 21.57 14.86
C VAL A 60 22.89 21.20 15.91
N TYR A 61 24.16 21.42 15.60
CA TYR A 61 25.25 21.30 16.57
C TYR A 61 25.92 22.65 16.76
N THR A 62 25.56 23.33 17.85
CA THR A 62 26.35 24.45 18.37
C THR A 62 27.20 23.88 19.48
N GLY A 63 28.52 23.80 19.31
CA GLY A 63 29.44 23.17 20.27
C GLY A 63 29.56 23.90 21.63
N VAL A 64 28.44 24.24 22.26
CA VAL A 64 28.37 24.97 23.53
C VAL A 64 27.32 24.32 24.41
N ASP A 65 27.76 23.71 25.51
CA ASP A 65 27.01 23.69 26.76
C ASP A 65 28.05 23.70 27.90
N THR A 66 28.18 24.83 28.60
CA THR A 66 27.51 25.13 29.87
C THR A 66 27.86 24.14 30.99
N GLY A 67 28.88 24.51 31.78
CA GLY A 67 28.98 24.13 33.19
C GLY A 67 30.00 23.05 33.57
N GLU A 68 31.20 23.53 33.92
CA GLU A 68 32.14 22.95 34.91
C GLU A 68 32.73 21.56 34.66
N SER A 69 33.95 21.55 34.11
CA SER A 69 35.08 20.85 34.74
C SER A 69 36.41 21.41 34.22
N GLU A 70 37.13 22.04 35.14
CA GLU A 70 38.53 22.39 35.01
C GLU A 70 39.40 21.15 34.67
N LYS A 71 40.42 21.40 33.84
CA LYS A 71 41.67 20.63 33.69
C LYS A 71 41.54 19.20 33.16
N GLN A 72 41.74 19.06 31.85
CA GLN A 72 42.89 18.32 31.29
C GLN A 72 42.89 18.47 29.76
N GLY A 73 44.08 18.74 29.22
CA GLY A 73 44.33 18.83 27.78
C GLY A 73 44.15 17.47 27.11
N ILE A 74 42.91 17.13 26.83
CA ILE A 74 42.54 16.05 25.92
C ILE A 74 42.55 16.71 24.54
N SER A 75 43.53 16.33 23.70
CA SER A 75 43.66 16.78 22.31
C SER A 75 42.30 16.74 21.63
N ASP A 76 41.91 17.79 20.91
CA ASP A 76 40.60 17.89 20.24
C ASP A 76 40.30 16.68 19.33
N GLU A 77 41.33 15.96 18.88
CA GLU A 77 41.23 14.68 18.17
C GLU A 77 40.58 13.55 19.00
N GLN A 78 40.92 13.43 20.29
CA GLN A 78 40.32 12.42 21.17
C GLN A 78 38.84 12.73 21.41
N ARG A 79 38.48 14.01 21.56
CA ARG A 79 37.08 14.45 21.68
C ARG A 79 36.29 14.16 20.38
N LEU A 80 36.90 14.39 19.22
CA LEU A 80 36.31 14.04 17.92
C LEU A 80 36.10 12.52 17.76
N THR A 81 37.02 11.70 18.27
CA THR A 81 36.86 10.24 18.24
C THR A 81 35.73 9.76 19.15
N GLU A 82 35.56 10.35 20.33
CA GLU A 82 34.46 10.03 21.24
C GLU A 82 33.09 10.43 20.66
N ILE A 83 33.01 11.59 20.01
CA ILE A 83 31.79 12.04 19.32
C ILE A 83 31.46 11.08 18.17
N ARG A 84 32.45 10.67 17.37
CA ARG A 84 32.25 9.68 16.30
C ARG A 84 31.77 8.34 16.86
N LYS A 85 32.34 7.87 17.98
CA LYS A 85 31.86 6.65 18.67
C LYS A 85 30.38 6.78 19.06
N LYS A 86 29.95 7.91 19.62
CA LYS A 86 28.53 8.13 19.98
C LYS A 86 27.59 8.11 18.76
N ILE A 87 28.01 8.71 17.64
CA ILE A 87 27.21 8.72 16.40
C ILE A 87 27.08 7.31 15.84
N TYR A 88 28.18 6.57 15.77
CA TYR A 88 28.15 5.20 15.27
C TYR A 88 27.41 4.25 16.22
N ALA A 89 27.49 4.44 17.54
CA ALA A 89 26.67 3.71 18.50
C ALA A 89 25.17 3.94 18.26
N ALA A 90 24.76 5.18 17.97
CA ALA A 90 23.37 5.48 17.60
C ALA A 90 22.97 4.83 16.26
N LYS A 91 23.89 4.78 15.27
CA LYS A 91 23.66 4.06 14.00
C LYS A 91 23.49 2.54 14.24
N LEU A 92 24.29 1.94 15.12
CA LEU A 92 24.16 0.53 15.49
C LEU A 92 22.87 0.24 16.24
N ALA A 93 22.45 1.11 17.16
CA ALA A 93 21.17 0.97 17.84
C ALA A 93 20.00 0.93 16.84
N ARG A 94 20.03 1.79 15.82
CA ARG A 94 19.02 1.79 14.75
C ARG A 94 19.09 0.54 13.87
N TRP A 95 20.27 0.00 13.62
CA TRP A 95 20.41 -1.25 12.86
C TRP A 95 19.93 -2.46 13.66
N ARG A 96 20.13 -2.44 14.99
CA ARG A 96 19.55 -3.41 15.91
C ARG A 96 18.02 -3.37 15.90
N GLU A 97 17.42 -2.18 15.86
CA GLU A 97 15.96 -2.02 15.70
C GLU A 97 15.46 -2.58 14.35
N LEU A 98 16.28 -2.52 13.31
CA LEU A 98 15.99 -3.11 12.00
C LEU A 98 16.26 -4.62 11.94
N GLY A 99 16.63 -5.25 13.06
CA GLY A 99 16.84 -6.69 13.18
C GLY A 99 18.20 -7.18 12.67
N VAL A 100 19.17 -6.28 12.46
CA VAL A 100 20.54 -6.63 12.10
C VAL A 100 21.34 -6.92 13.38
N ASP A 101 22.09 -8.03 13.40
CA ASP A 101 22.95 -8.35 14.55
C ASP A 101 24.16 -7.39 14.59
N THR A 102 24.15 -6.45 15.53
CA THR A 102 25.16 -5.37 15.63
C THR A 102 26.26 -5.65 16.63
N LYS A 103 26.19 -6.75 17.39
CA LYS A 103 27.20 -7.11 18.41
C LYS A 103 28.65 -7.11 17.89
N PRO A 104 29.00 -7.75 16.76
CA PRO A 104 30.38 -7.74 16.26
C PRO A 104 30.84 -6.35 15.81
N LEU A 105 29.91 -5.46 15.47
CA LEU A 105 30.23 -4.08 15.09
C LEU A 105 30.39 -3.16 16.32
N GLU A 106 29.70 -3.45 17.43
CA GLU A 106 29.84 -2.71 18.69
C GLU A 106 31.23 -2.94 19.33
N GLU A 107 31.74 -4.17 19.30
CA GLU A 107 33.09 -4.50 19.78
C GLU A 107 34.19 -3.81 18.94
N LEU A 108 33.97 -3.71 17.63
CA LEU A 108 34.87 -3.01 16.71
C LEU A 108 34.83 -1.49 16.90
N LEU A 109 33.68 -0.94 17.30
CA LEU A 109 33.51 0.48 17.59
C LEU A 109 34.39 0.94 18.75
N GLU A 110 34.52 0.09 19.78
CA GLU A 110 35.33 0.40 20.96
C GLU A 110 36.83 0.29 20.67
N THR A 111 37.22 -0.66 19.81
CA THR A 111 38.62 -1.04 19.57
C THR A 111 39.28 -0.24 18.44
N ASP A 112 38.64 -0.10 17.27
CA ASP A 112 39.28 0.47 16.07
C ASP A 112 38.23 1.14 15.14
N LEU A 113 38.24 2.48 15.12
CA LEU A 113 37.29 3.29 14.36
C LEU A 113 37.45 3.18 12.84
N GLU A 114 38.68 2.92 12.35
CA GLU A 114 38.94 2.82 10.91
C GLU A 114 38.48 1.47 10.39
N LYS A 115 38.81 0.39 11.10
CA LYS A 115 38.31 -0.95 10.77
C LYS A 115 36.79 -1.05 10.94
N PHE A 116 36.21 -0.40 11.93
CA PHE A 116 34.76 -0.30 12.06
C PHE A 116 34.12 0.28 10.79
N ARG A 117 34.73 1.32 10.19
CA ARG A 117 34.18 1.96 8.97
C ARG A 117 34.24 1.06 7.76
N GLU A 118 35.27 0.24 7.62
CA GLU A 118 35.40 -0.71 6.51
C GLU A 118 34.48 -1.92 6.69
N VAL A 119 34.50 -2.51 7.89
CA VAL A 119 33.72 -3.72 8.22
C VAL A 119 32.22 -3.41 8.30
N SER A 120 31.81 -2.25 8.79
CA SER A 120 30.39 -1.86 8.79
C SER A 120 29.83 -1.73 7.38
N LYS A 121 30.63 -1.29 6.40
CA LYS A 121 30.21 -1.20 4.99
C LYS A 121 30.05 -2.58 4.36
N THR A 122 31.01 -3.48 4.56
CA THR A 122 30.93 -4.85 4.02
C THR A 122 29.80 -5.62 4.69
N TYR A 123 29.66 -5.50 6.01
CA TYR A 123 28.62 -6.14 6.79
C TYR A 123 27.22 -5.66 6.41
N LEU A 124 27.03 -4.35 6.21
CA LEU A 124 25.76 -3.80 5.74
C LEU A 124 25.45 -4.26 4.31
N LYS A 125 26.44 -4.31 3.42
CA LYS A 125 26.24 -4.79 2.05
C LYS A 125 25.82 -6.25 2.03
N GLU A 126 26.49 -7.11 2.79
CA GLU A 126 26.12 -8.52 2.90
C GLU A 126 24.74 -8.73 3.55
N HIS A 127 24.38 -7.94 4.56
CA HIS A 127 23.04 -8.00 5.17
C HIS A 127 21.95 -7.41 4.29
N LEU A 128 22.24 -6.37 3.51
CA LEU A 128 21.33 -5.85 2.49
C LEU A 128 21.14 -6.85 1.37
N ASP A 129 22.21 -7.52 0.91
CA ASP A 129 22.13 -8.56 -0.11
C ASP A 129 21.29 -9.74 0.42
N LYS A 130 21.50 -10.17 1.68
CA LYS A 130 20.67 -11.19 2.34
C LYS A 130 19.21 -10.73 2.49
N ALA A 131 18.97 -9.48 2.87
CA ALA A 131 17.61 -8.92 2.99
C ALA A 131 16.93 -8.75 1.62
N GLN A 132 17.69 -8.46 0.56
CA GLN A 132 17.22 -8.39 -0.82
C GLN A 132 16.82 -9.78 -1.32
N VAL A 133 17.62 -10.82 -1.03
CA VAL A 133 17.23 -12.21 -1.29
C VAL A 133 15.91 -12.58 -0.60
N VAL A 134 15.70 -12.14 0.64
CA VAL A 134 14.42 -12.35 1.36
C VAL A 134 13.25 -11.61 0.70
N ARG A 135 13.48 -10.40 0.18
CA ARG A 135 12.45 -9.65 -0.59
C ARG A 135 12.13 -10.34 -1.92
N ASP A 136 13.12 -10.85 -2.62
CA ASP A 136 12.94 -11.56 -3.90
C ASP A 136 12.18 -12.88 -3.72
N VAL A 137 12.44 -13.60 -2.62
CA VAL A 137 11.64 -14.77 -2.22
C VAL A 137 10.19 -14.37 -1.92
N HIS A 138 9.96 -13.25 -1.23
CA HIS A 138 8.59 -12.79 -0.95
C HIS A 138 7.85 -12.30 -2.21
N GLN A 139 8.58 -11.70 -3.15
CA GLN A 139 8.03 -11.25 -4.43
C GLN A 139 7.68 -12.43 -5.34
N SER A 140 8.55 -13.43 -5.47
CA SER A 140 8.27 -14.65 -6.23
C SER A 140 7.09 -15.44 -5.64
N LEU A 141 7.02 -15.57 -4.31
CA LEU A 141 5.88 -16.18 -3.62
C LEU A 141 4.56 -15.44 -3.86
N ARG A 142 4.60 -14.11 -4.01
CA ARG A 142 3.43 -13.29 -4.35
C ARG A 142 3.01 -13.45 -5.82
N LEU A 143 3.97 -13.53 -6.74
CA LEU A 143 3.69 -13.78 -8.16
C LEU A 143 3.02 -15.15 -8.34
N ASN A 144 3.49 -16.17 -7.61
CA ASN A 144 2.87 -17.50 -7.60
C ASN A 144 1.43 -17.44 -7.07
N ASP A 145 1.18 -16.68 -5.99
CA ASP A 145 -0.17 -16.49 -5.45
C ASP A 145 -1.10 -15.76 -6.42
N GLU A 146 -0.60 -14.75 -7.14
CA GLU A 146 -1.36 -14.02 -8.15
C GLU A 146 -1.69 -14.90 -9.35
N ALA A 147 -0.74 -15.71 -9.83
CA ALA A 147 -0.96 -16.67 -10.91
C ALA A 147 -1.97 -17.77 -10.52
N VAL A 148 -1.83 -18.35 -9.32
CA VAL A 148 -2.77 -19.36 -8.80
C VAL A 148 -4.15 -18.74 -8.59
N TYR A 149 -4.24 -17.53 -8.04
CA TYR A 149 -5.52 -16.85 -7.88
C TYR A 149 -6.17 -16.56 -9.25
N ALA A 150 -5.39 -16.12 -10.23
CA ALA A 150 -5.83 -15.83 -11.60
C ALA A 150 -6.39 -17.06 -12.32
N ALA A 151 -5.82 -18.25 -12.07
CA ALA A 151 -6.26 -19.52 -12.65
C ALA A 151 -7.57 -20.08 -12.06
N ILE A 152 -8.01 -19.60 -10.89
CA ILE A 152 -9.23 -20.08 -10.22
C ILE A 152 -10.43 -19.23 -10.63
N ASP A 153 -11.46 -19.85 -11.19
CA ASP A 153 -12.71 -19.18 -11.55
C ASP A 153 -13.81 -19.32 -10.48
N ASP A 154 -14.87 -18.54 -10.64
CA ASP A 154 -16.07 -18.57 -9.76
C ASP A 154 -16.86 -19.90 -9.88
N LEU A 155 -16.62 -20.68 -10.93
CA LEU A 155 -17.26 -21.99 -11.17
C LEU A 155 -16.52 -23.15 -10.48
N GLY A 156 -15.30 -22.89 -9.98
CA GLY A 156 -14.44 -23.88 -9.35
C GLY A 156 -13.49 -24.57 -10.31
N VAL A 157 -12.24 -24.75 -9.89
CA VAL A 157 -11.16 -25.38 -10.67
C VAL A 157 -10.44 -26.43 -9.82
N THR A 158 -10.08 -27.58 -10.40
CA THR A 158 -9.35 -28.66 -9.71
C THR A 158 -7.85 -28.35 -9.61
N LEU A 159 -7.16 -28.97 -8.65
CA LEU A 159 -5.71 -28.82 -8.45
C LEU A 159 -4.91 -29.12 -9.72
N GLU A 160 -5.22 -30.22 -10.41
CA GLU A 160 -4.56 -30.63 -11.65
C GLU A 160 -4.67 -29.56 -12.75
N ASN A 161 -5.83 -28.92 -12.86
CA ASN A 161 -6.06 -27.89 -13.87
C ASN A 161 -5.34 -26.60 -13.50
N ILE A 162 -5.26 -26.24 -12.22
CA ILE A 162 -4.48 -25.09 -11.75
C ILE A 162 -3.00 -25.29 -12.10
N CYS A 163 -2.43 -26.47 -11.82
CA CYS A 163 -1.03 -26.78 -12.14
C CYS A 163 -0.76 -26.66 -13.66
N LYS A 164 -1.68 -27.15 -14.49
CA LYS A 164 -1.57 -27.02 -15.97
C LYS A 164 -1.65 -25.58 -16.45
N LEU A 165 -2.48 -24.74 -15.83
CA LEU A 165 -2.67 -23.34 -16.21
C LEU A 165 -1.51 -22.44 -15.76
N THR A 166 -0.93 -22.71 -14.59
CA THR A 166 0.14 -21.87 -14.03
C THR A 166 1.55 -22.37 -14.37
N SER A 167 1.68 -23.60 -14.88
CA SER A 167 2.98 -24.27 -15.09
C SER A 167 3.83 -24.37 -13.81
N LEU A 168 3.21 -24.24 -12.64
CA LEU A 168 3.85 -24.38 -11.33
C LEU A 168 3.82 -25.84 -10.87
N SER A 169 4.75 -26.20 -9.99
CA SER A 169 4.72 -27.52 -9.36
C SER A 169 3.51 -27.66 -8.44
N GLU A 170 3.03 -28.90 -8.26
CA GLU A 170 1.89 -29.19 -7.39
C GLU A 170 2.13 -28.67 -5.96
N HIS A 171 3.35 -28.82 -5.45
CA HIS A 171 3.75 -28.34 -4.13
C HIS A 171 3.66 -26.81 -4.00
N GLU A 172 4.11 -26.07 -5.00
CA GLU A 172 4.00 -24.60 -5.02
C GLU A 172 2.55 -24.15 -5.09
N VAL A 173 1.73 -24.82 -5.91
CA VAL A 173 0.29 -24.54 -6.01
C VAL A 173 -0.41 -24.79 -4.68
N ILE A 174 -0.11 -25.89 -3.99
CA ILE A 174 -0.67 -26.20 -2.67
C ILE A 174 -0.31 -25.13 -1.65
N LEU A 175 0.97 -24.70 -1.59
CA LEU A 175 1.40 -23.65 -0.67
C LEU A 175 0.75 -22.29 -0.97
N SER A 176 0.60 -21.96 -2.24
CA SER A 176 -0.12 -20.75 -2.66
C SER A 176 -1.61 -20.83 -2.34
N LEU A 177 -2.25 -21.98 -2.57
CA LEU A 177 -3.65 -22.21 -2.21
C LEU A 177 -3.87 -22.12 -0.69
N ALA A 178 -2.98 -22.70 0.13
CA ALA A 178 -3.06 -22.60 1.58
C ALA A 178 -2.99 -21.15 2.07
N ARG A 179 -2.11 -20.32 1.47
CA ARG A 179 -2.02 -18.88 1.74
C ARG A 179 -3.26 -18.12 1.29
N LEU A 180 -3.78 -18.41 0.09
CA LEU A 180 -4.99 -17.78 -0.45
C LEU A 180 -6.26 -18.15 0.34
N ILE A 181 -6.35 -19.39 0.85
CA ILE A 181 -7.42 -19.85 1.74
C ILE A 181 -7.32 -19.14 3.10
N SER A 182 -6.13 -19.09 3.69
CA SER A 182 -5.88 -18.38 4.95
C SER A 182 -6.20 -16.88 4.83
N ALA A 183 -5.94 -16.27 3.67
CA ALA A 183 -6.31 -14.89 3.36
C ALA A 183 -7.80 -14.69 3.04
N GLY A 184 -8.62 -15.74 3.05
CA GLY A 184 -10.05 -15.69 2.76
C GLY A 184 -10.39 -15.33 1.31
N LYS A 185 -9.47 -15.56 0.37
CA LYS A 185 -9.65 -15.26 -1.07
C LYS A 185 -10.16 -16.46 -1.87
N VAL A 186 -9.85 -17.67 -1.41
CA VAL A 186 -10.21 -18.94 -2.08
C VAL A 186 -10.81 -19.87 -1.05
N THR A 187 -11.80 -20.67 -1.44
CA THR A 187 -12.39 -21.74 -0.62
C THR A 187 -12.30 -23.07 -1.36
N ARG A 188 -12.10 -24.14 -0.58
CA ARG A 188 -12.16 -25.52 -1.07
C ARG A 188 -13.60 -26.00 -0.94
N VAL A 189 -14.17 -26.49 -2.03
CA VAL A 189 -15.53 -27.03 -2.09
C VAL A 189 -15.48 -28.45 -2.64
N PRO A 190 -16.06 -29.45 -1.95
CA PRO A 190 -16.18 -30.79 -2.50
C PRO A 190 -17.30 -30.81 -3.56
N LYS A 191 -17.01 -31.31 -4.75
CA LYS A 191 -17.98 -31.48 -5.84
C LYS A 191 -17.77 -32.83 -6.53
N GLU A 192 -18.79 -33.69 -6.46
CA GLU A 192 -18.87 -34.96 -7.24
C GLU A 192 -17.55 -35.76 -7.20
N ASP A 193 -17.06 -36.03 -5.98
CA ASP A 193 -15.85 -36.84 -5.71
C ASP A 193 -14.51 -36.18 -6.02
N LYS A 194 -14.51 -34.89 -6.39
CA LYS A 194 -13.29 -34.10 -6.59
C LYS A 194 -13.34 -32.80 -5.80
N GLU A 195 -12.16 -32.34 -5.40
CA GLU A 195 -12.00 -31.08 -4.71
C GLU A 195 -11.78 -29.96 -5.72
N VAL A 196 -12.64 -28.95 -5.65
CA VAL A 196 -12.53 -27.76 -6.48
C VAL A 196 -12.25 -26.54 -5.60
N TYR A 197 -11.37 -25.69 -6.08
CA TYR A 197 -11.05 -24.41 -5.46
C TYR A 197 -11.87 -23.33 -6.15
N VAL A 198 -12.56 -22.50 -5.37
CA VAL A 198 -13.45 -21.45 -5.86
C VAL A 198 -12.99 -20.12 -5.27
N ARG A 199 -13.05 -19.04 -6.05
CA ARG A 199 -12.81 -17.70 -5.50
C ARG A 199 -13.92 -17.33 -4.52
N VAL A 200 -13.51 -16.89 -3.34
CA VAL A 200 -14.42 -16.24 -2.39
C VAL A 200 -14.72 -14.87 -2.99
N ARG A 201 -15.87 -14.74 -3.65
CA ARG A 201 -16.44 -13.42 -3.87
C ARG A 201 -16.59 -12.81 -2.49
N ARG A 202 -15.82 -11.75 -2.19
CA ARG A 202 -16.16 -10.87 -1.08
C ARG A 202 -17.59 -10.44 -1.35
N VAL A 203 -18.53 -11.09 -0.66
CA VAL A 203 -19.84 -10.53 -0.45
C VAL A 203 -19.48 -9.24 0.25
N ARG A 204 -19.49 -8.12 -0.49
CA ARG A 204 -19.73 -6.83 0.12
C ARG A 204 -21.04 -7.09 0.85
N THR A 205 -20.96 -7.39 2.14
CA THR A 205 -22.03 -7.16 3.07
C THR A 205 -22.29 -5.68 2.89
N LEU A 206 -23.24 -5.39 2.03
CA LEU A 206 -23.78 -4.07 1.83
C LEU A 206 -24.53 -3.80 3.11
N LYS A 207 -23.75 -3.35 4.10
CA LYS A 207 -24.21 -2.64 5.26
C LYS A 207 -25.07 -1.50 4.70
N GLY A 208 -26.35 -1.54 5.02
CA GLY A 208 -27.36 -0.65 4.49
C GLY A 208 -28.29 -1.35 3.50
N GLU A 209 -29.33 -2.00 4.03
CA GLU A 209 -30.67 -1.69 3.54
C GLU A 209 -30.75 -0.17 3.48
N GLY A 210 -30.59 0.41 2.30
CA GLY A 210 -30.80 1.85 2.13
C GLY A 210 -32.24 2.10 2.53
N GLU A 211 -32.45 3.02 3.48
CA GLU A 211 -33.80 3.47 3.86
C GLU A 211 -34.62 3.67 2.59
N SER A 212 -35.68 2.86 2.44
CA SER A 212 -36.56 2.97 1.29
C SER A 212 -37.32 4.28 1.42
N VAL A 213 -37.08 5.21 0.50
CA VAL A 213 -37.76 6.50 0.49
C VAL A 213 -39.01 6.34 -0.39
N PRO A 214 -40.23 6.41 0.18
CA PRO A 214 -41.44 6.35 -0.63
C PRO A 214 -41.44 7.51 -1.63
N ALA A 215 -41.88 7.25 -2.86
CA ALA A 215 -42.15 8.31 -3.82
C ALA A 215 -43.43 9.04 -3.42
N GLU A 216 -43.48 10.34 -3.67
CA GLU A 216 -44.64 11.20 -3.40
C GLU A 216 -45.73 10.99 -4.48
N SER A 217 -45.35 10.52 -5.67
CA SER A 217 -46.26 10.25 -6.77
C SER A 217 -45.86 9.03 -7.59
N LEU A 218 -46.82 8.49 -8.36
CA LEU A 218 -46.60 7.35 -9.23
C LEU A 218 -45.64 7.68 -10.40
N GLU A 219 -45.69 8.92 -10.93
CA GLU A 219 -44.80 9.38 -12.00
C GLU A 219 -43.34 9.50 -11.54
N GLU A 220 -43.13 9.93 -10.29
CA GLU A 220 -41.82 9.95 -9.66
C GLU A 220 -41.29 8.53 -9.46
N ALA A 221 -42.14 7.60 -9.00
CA ALA A 221 -41.78 6.19 -8.88
C ALA A 221 -41.39 5.59 -10.24
N MET A 222 -42.14 5.89 -11.31
CA MET A 222 -41.81 5.46 -12.67
C MET A 222 -40.47 6.02 -13.16
N SER A 223 -40.18 7.30 -12.87
CA SER A 223 -38.93 7.94 -13.27
C SER A 223 -37.71 7.30 -12.56
N ARG A 224 -37.80 7.07 -11.25
CA ARG A 224 -36.77 6.36 -10.49
C ARG A 224 -36.59 4.91 -10.96
N VAL A 225 -37.68 4.24 -11.36
CA VAL A 225 -37.59 2.89 -11.95
C VAL A 225 -36.92 2.91 -13.33
N ARG A 226 -37.19 3.92 -14.17
CA ARG A 226 -36.52 4.07 -15.46
C ARG A 226 -35.01 4.24 -15.29
N GLU A 227 -34.59 5.07 -14.35
CA GLU A 227 -33.17 5.28 -14.03
C GLU A 227 -32.49 4.03 -13.44
N ALA A 228 -33.26 3.19 -12.74
CA ALA A 228 -32.77 1.96 -12.10
C ALA A 228 -32.59 0.76 -13.06
N ILE A 229 -33.16 0.82 -14.27
CA ILE A 229 -33.08 -0.27 -15.25
C ILE A 229 -31.86 -0.08 -16.13
N HIS A 230 -30.95 -1.05 -16.09
CA HIS A 230 -29.79 -1.06 -16.97
C HIS A 230 -30.19 -1.38 -18.42
N PRO A 231 -29.43 -0.90 -19.42
CA PRO A 231 -29.73 -1.13 -20.84
C PRO A 231 -29.76 -2.62 -21.22
N ASN A 232 -29.04 -3.48 -20.48
CA ASN A 232 -29.01 -4.92 -20.68
C ASN A 232 -30.06 -5.69 -19.83
N GLY A 233 -30.90 -4.96 -19.09
CA GLY A 233 -31.92 -5.50 -18.21
C GLY A 233 -31.54 -5.51 -16.73
N SER A 234 -32.54 -5.30 -15.88
CA SER A 234 -32.43 -5.37 -14.42
C SER A 234 -33.45 -6.35 -13.84
N THR A 235 -33.11 -7.04 -12.77
CA THR A 235 -34.06 -7.87 -11.99
C THR A 235 -34.90 -7.00 -11.04
N PHE A 236 -36.06 -7.48 -10.61
CA PHE A 236 -36.93 -6.77 -9.66
C PHE A 236 -36.19 -6.32 -8.39
N ARG A 237 -35.36 -7.21 -7.80
CA ARG A 237 -34.56 -6.88 -6.61
C ARG A 237 -33.49 -5.81 -6.87
N GLN A 238 -32.90 -5.80 -8.06
CA GLN A 238 -31.94 -4.76 -8.43
C GLN A 238 -32.65 -3.41 -8.61
N ILE A 239 -33.84 -3.42 -9.22
CA ILE A 239 -34.65 -2.22 -9.42
C ILE A 239 -35.02 -1.60 -8.09
N CYS A 240 -35.62 -2.35 -7.16
CA CYS A 240 -36.02 -1.85 -5.84
C CYS A 240 -34.82 -1.25 -5.08
N ARG A 241 -33.65 -1.87 -5.24
CA ARG A 241 -32.43 -1.45 -4.56
C ARG A 241 -31.82 -0.17 -5.14
N VAL A 242 -31.83 -0.01 -6.46
CA VAL A 242 -31.27 1.16 -7.13
C VAL A 242 -32.26 2.33 -7.08
N SER A 243 -33.56 2.07 -7.24
CA SER A 243 -34.61 3.08 -7.13
C SER A 243 -34.91 3.53 -5.70
N ARG A 244 -34.43 2.77 -4.70
CA ARG A 244 -34.68 2.98 -3.26
C ARG A 244 -36.17 3.09 -2.93
N LEU A 245 -37.02 2.44 -3.72
CA LEU A 245 -38.47 2.45 -3.53
C LEU A 245 -38.92 1.26 -2.67
N PRO A 246 -39.99 1.43 -1.88
CA PRO A 246 -40.70 0.30 -1.27
C PRO A 246 -41.19 -0.69 -2.34
N GLU A 247 -41.17 -1.99 -2.03
CA GLU A 247 -41.50 -3.05 -3.01
C GLU A 247 -42.88 -2.87 -3.66
N GLY A 248 -43.88 -2.40 -2.89
CA GLY A 248 -45.23 -2.15 -3.41
C GLY A 248 -45.29 -1.01 -4.43
N GLN A 249 -44.58 0.10 -4.20
CA GLN A 249 -44.53 1.22 -5.15
C GLN A 249 -43.70 0.86 -6.39
N ALA A 250 -42.59 0.13 -6.20
CA ALA A 250 -41.78 -0.37 -7.32
C ALA A 250 -42.57 -1.33 -8.21
N MET A 251 -43.39 -2.21 -7.62
CA MET A 251 -44.25 -3.13 -8.36
C MET A 251 -45.35 -2.39 -9.15
N ASN A 252 -45.98 -1.39 -8.54
CA ASN A 252 -46.99 -0.57 -9.22
C ASN A 252 -46.38 0.19 -10.40
N ALA A 253 -45.26 0.88 -10.19
CA ALA A 253 -44.54 1.59 -11.25
C ALA A 253 -44.07 0.66 -12.38
N LEU A 254 -43.56 -0.54 -12.05
CA LEU A 254 -43.20 -1.54 -13.07
C LEU A 254 -44.40 -2.06 -13.84
N SER A 255 -45.54 -2.29 -13.17
CA SER A 255 -46.76 -2.74 -13.82
C SER A 255 -47.28 -1.70 -14.82
N GLU A 256 -47.17 -0.41 -14.48
CA GLU A 256 -47.53 0.68 -15.39
C GLU A 256 -46.58 0.78 -16.57
N LEU A 257 -45.26 0.68 -16.34
CA LEU A 257 -44.26 0.70 -17.41
C LEU A 257 -44.34 -0.51 -18.36
N LEU A 258 -44.80 -1.67 -17.85
CA LEU A 258 -45.14 -2.83 -18.68
C LEU A 258 -46.43 -2.57 -19.47
N ARG A 259 -47.44 -1.94 -18.86
CA ARG A 259 -48.72 -1.60 -19.49
C ARG A 259 -48.54 -0.58 -20.62
N THR A 260 -47.64 0.39 -20.45
CA THR A 260 -47.31 1.39 -21.48
C THR A 260 -46.35 0.86 -22.56
N ASN A 261 -46.00 -0.43 -22.52
CA ASN A 261 -45.05 -1.08 -23.43
C ASN A 261 -43.66 -0.42 -23.47
N GLU A 262 -43.25 0.34 -22.44
CA GLU A 262 -41.90 0.90 -22.34
C GLU A 262 -40.88 -0.15 -21.88
N LEU A 263 -41.35 -1.13 -21.09
CA LEU A 263 -40.56 -2.26 -20.61
C LEU A 263 -41.10 -3.58 -21.12
N LYS A 264 -40.21 -4.56 -21.28
CA LYS A 264 -40.54 -5.98 -21.49
C LYS A 264 -39.94 -6.81 -20.37
N SER A 265 -40.70 -7.81 -19.91
CA SER A 265 -40.20 -8.83 -19.02
C SER A 265 -39.68 -10.03 -19.83
N ILE A 266 -38.45 -10.44 -19.57
CA ILE A 266 -37.77 -11.59 -20.17
C ILE A 266 -37.48 -12.57 -19.05
N ARG A 267 -37.98 -13.80 -19.14
CA ARG A 267 -37.62 -14.88 -18.20
C ARG A 267 -36.28 -15.48 -18.61
N LYS A 268 -35.29 -15.41 -17.71
CA LYS A 268 -33.97 -16.04 -17.89
C LYS A 268 -33.72 -16.98 -16.71
N GLY A 269 -34.06 -18.26 -16.89
CA GLY A 269 -34.00 -19.27 -15.82
C GLY A 269 -35.02 -19.01 -14.72
N LYS A 270 -34.58 -18.98 -13.45
CA LYS A 270 -35.44 -18.70 -12.28
C LYS A 270 -35.76 -17.21 -12.07
N ASN A 271 -35.14 -16.29 -12.83
CA ASN A 271 -35.27 -14.85 -12.64
C ASN A 271 -35.99 -14.17 -13.81
N THR A 272 -36.79 -13.17 -13.49
CA THR A 272 -37.39 -12.22 -14.45
C THR A 272 -36.49 -10.99 -14.59
N LEU A 273 -36.13 -10.67 -15.84
CA LEU A 273 -35.37 -9.47 -16.22
C LEU A 273 -36.33 -8.48 -16.88
N TYR A 274 -36.23 -7.21 -16.52
CA TYR A 274 -36.97 -6.12 -17.13
C TYR A 274 -36.01 -5.34 -18.02
N VAL A 275 -36.33 -5.23 -19.31
CA VAL A 275 -35.51 -4.56 -20.33
C VAL A 275 -36.35 -3.50 -21.02
N PHE A 276 -35.76 -2.36 -21.34
CA PHE A 276 -36.42 -1.36 -22.18
C PHE A 276 -36.73 -1.93 -23.56
N THR A 277 -37.95 -1.68 -24.03
CA THR A 277 -38.27 -1.97 -25.41
C THR A 277 -37.51 -1.00 -26.29
N GLN A 278 -36.59 -1.51 -27.11
CA GLN A 278 -36.09 -0.71 -28.23
C GLN A 278 -37.30 -0.36 -29.10
N LYS A 279 -37.70 0.93 -29.10
CA LYS A 279 -38.52 1.46 -30.18
C LYS A 279 -37.74 1.14 -31.45
N LYS A 280 -38.26 0.25 -32.30
CA LYS A 280 -37.83 0.19 -33.69
C LYS A 280 -37.99 1.61 -34.22
N SER A 281 -36.88 2.30 -34.45
CA SER A 281 -36.84 3.45 -35.34
C SER A 281 -37.25 2.92 -36.72
N SER A 282 -38.55 2.98 -37.01
CA SER A 282 -39.00 2.97 -38.39
C SER A 282 -38.47 4.23 -39.04
N ALA A 283 -37.81 4.04 -40.18
CA ALA A 283 -37.40 5.05 -41.14
C ALA A 283 -38.54 6.02 -41.49
#